data_AF-A0A949F9T9-F1
#
_entry.id   AF-A0A949F9T9-F1
#
_cell.length_a   1.000
_cell.length_b   1.000
_cell.length_c   1.000
_cell.angle_alpha   90.00
_cell.angle_beta   90.00
_cell.angle_gamma   90.00
#
_symmetry.space_group_name_H-M   'P 1'
#
loop_
_entity.id
_entity.type
_entity.pdbx_description
1 polymer ?
#
loop_
_entity_poly.entity_id
_entity_poly.type
_entity_poly.pdbx_seq_one_letter_code
_entity_poly.pdbx_strand_id
1 'polypeptide(L)'
;MNSVTLLPNKTLLWKECRNGWVFFSLLFVYITFVSSYTMLTELSRYKSALADGWIYPIMVTGDLLAFHKPELGLFFTLLVVVMAAVMIGQERDQGTFGLLLAMPYSRREVLYHKFLLGLGIIVAAFGVNALVMSGLYWGHPGVPIPFEVADIWAWALRNMVVLAFVFAFTVLISTLSGTSVGNGILSMIFLFFPIGVTGLIVANLELWQVHNYEITANLLHIGTLLTVPSYIIDRNIIHSYPLAYMYTVLILITLGTYQLAQYLFARNPMEHNGEVLMFSGFEWFFKLGVAVCFALLVVPIALLVVPIGTYRSGLEPAVGVIYYLVAGGIFWVLVTLLIKWRRKA
;
A
#
# COMPACT_ATOMS: atom_id res chain seq x y z
N MET A 1 32.85 -20.40 -9.77
CA MET A 1 31.38 -20.52 -9.70
C MET A 1 31.05 -21.45 -8.55
N ASN A 2 30.91 -20.92 -7.34
CA ASN A 2 30.47 -21.73 -6.20
C ASN A 2 28.96 -21.60 -6.13
N SER A 3 28.28 -22.76 -6.13
CA SER A 3 26.85 -22.86 -5.87
C SER A 3 26.55 -22.26 -4.51
N VAL A 4 26.08 -21.02 -4.51
CA VAL A 4 25.48 -20.38 -3.33
C VAL A 4 24.28 -21.24 -2.97
N THR A 5 24.41 -22.03 -1.91
CA THR A 5 23.29 -22.73 -1.31
C THR A 5 22.29 -21.67 -0.88
N LEU A 6 21.15 -21.62 -1.56
CA LEU A 6 20.00 -20.73 -1.29
C LEU A 6 19.25 -21.15 0.00
N LEU A 7 19.97 -21.75 0.94
CA LEU A 7 19.44 -22.15 2.23
C LEU A 7 19.60 -20.98 3.21
N PRO A 8 18.56 -20.69 4.01
CA PRO A 8 18.58 -19.58 4.93
C PRO A 8 19.75 -19.69 5.92
N ASN A 9 20.63 -18.70 5.93
CA ASN A 9 21.73 -18.63 6.88
C ASN A 9 21.17 -18.24 8.26
N LYS A 10 21.28 -19.17 9.22
CA LYS A 10 20.75 -19.02 10.58
C LYS A 10 21.30 -17.79 11.29
N THR A 11 22.57 -17.45 11.11
CA THR A 11 23.21 -16.32 11.83
C THR A 11 22.70 -14.98 11.32
N LEU A 12 22.48 -14.87 10.01
CA LEU A 12 21.94 -13.68 9.38
C LEU A 12 20.46 -13.50 9.74
N LEU A 13 19.65 -14.56 9.69
CA LEU A 13 18.25 -14.50 10.12
C LEU A 13 18.08 -14.12 11.58
N TRP A 14 18.91 -14.68 12.46
CA TRP A 14 18.88 -14.34 13.89
C TRP A 14 19.16 -12.85 14.11
N LYS A 15 20.16 -12.30 13.41
CA LYS A 15 20.46 -10.86 13.45
C LYS A 15 19.27 -10.02 12.98
N GLU A 16 18.69 -10.36 11.83
CA GLU A 16 17.53 -9.64 11.26
C GLU A 16 16.30 -9.73 12.17
N CYS A 17 16.04 -10.89 12.76
CA CYS A 17 14.94 -11.10 13.71
C CYS A 17 15.10 -10.21 14.94
N ARG A 18 16.32 -10.14 15.51
CA ARG A 18 16.60 -9.27 16.65
C ARG A 18 16.41 -7.79 16.32
N ASN A 19 16.79 -7.37 15.11
CA ASN A 19 16.64 -5.98 14.68
C ASN A 19 15.18 -5.61 14.34
N GLY A 20 14.43 -6.55 13.76
CA GLY A 20 13.03 -6.37 13.37
C GLY A 20 11.99 -6.62 14.48
N TRP A 21 12.42 -7.02 15.69
CA TRP A 21 11.50 -7.51 16.72
C TRP A 21 10.48 -6.47 17.20
N VAL A 22 10.85 -5.19 17.24
CA VAL A 22 9.93 -4.10 17.62
C VAL A 22 8.80 -3.93 16.59
N PHE A 23 9.10 -4.04 15.30
CA PHE A 23 8.08 -3.96 14.25
C PHE A 23 7.21 -5.20 14.23
N PHE A 24 7.81 -6.37 14.46
CA PHE A 24 7.07 -7.60 14.65
C PHE A 24 6.09 -7.47 15.81
N SER A 25 6.52 -7.01 16.98
CA SER A 25 5.64 -6.90 18.15
C SER A 25 4.52 -5.88 17.93
N LEU A 26 4.81 -4.71 17.35
CA LEU A 26 3.79 -3.70 17.03
C LEU A 26 2.75 -4.22 16.04
N LEU A 27 3.19 -4.80 14.92
CA LEU A 27 2.29 -5.33 13.89
C LEU A 27 1.47 -6.51 14.44
N PHE A 28 2.10 -7.41 15.18
CA PHE A 28 1.46 -8.56 15.81
C PHE A 28 0.40 -8.14 16.84
N VAL A 29 0.75 -7.24 17.77
CA VAL A 29 -0.17 -6.75 18.80
C VAL A 29 -1.33 -6.02 18.16
N TYR A 30 -1.06 -5.14 17.18
CA TYR A 30 -2.12 -4.39 16.51
C TYR A 30 -3.08 -5.32 15.77
N ILE A 31 -2.58 -6.21 14.90
CA ILE A 31 -3.44 -7.14 14.14
C ILE A 31 -4.23 -8.03 15.09
N THR A 32 -3.56 -8.65 16.07
CA THR A 32 -4.21 -9.62 16.95
C THR A 32 -5.25 -8.96 17.84
N PHE A 33 -4.86 -7.88 18.54
CA PHE A 33 -5.73 -7.24 19.51
C PHE A 33 -6.85 -6.46 18.83
N VAL A 34 -6.56 -5.63 17.84
CA VAL A 34 -7.55 -4.76 17.22
C VAL A 34 -8.55 -5.55 16.38
N SER A 35 -8.10 -6.55 15.61
CA SER A 35 -9.01 -7.34 14.77
C SER A 35 -9.91 -8.23 15.62
N SER A 36 -9.34 -8.93 16.60
CA SER A 36 -10.11 -9.80 17.51
C SER A 36 -11.08 -8.97 18.38
N TYR A 37 -10.64 -7.81 18.88
CA TYR A 37 -11.51 -6.89 19.61
C TYR A 37 -12.66 -6.38 18.73
N THR A 38 -12.36 -5.97 17.49
CA THR A 38 -13.39 -5.50 16.55
C THR A 38 -14.43 -6.58 16.30
N MET A 39 -14.00 -7.82 16.04
CA MET A 39 -14.91 -8.97 15.90
C MET A 39 -15.82 -9.14 17.14
N LEU A 40 -15.27 -9.08 18.35
CA LEU A 40 -16.06 -9.21 19.58
C LEU A 40 -17.07 -8.06 19.74
N THR A 41 -16.67 -6.82 19.45
CA THR A 41 -17.58 -5.67 19.54
C THR A 41 -18.71 -5.73 18.52
N GLU A 42 -18.45 -6.27 17.34
CA GLU A 42 -19.49 -6.39 16.33
C GLU A 42 -20.40 -7.59 16.57
N LEU A 43 -19.87 -8.70 17.11
CA LEU A 43 -20.68 -9.82 17.58
C LEU A 43 -21.61 -9.41 18.72
N SER A 44 -21.16 -8.55 19.64
CA SER A 44 -22.01 -8.06 20.73
C SER A 44 -23.11 -7.13 20.22
N ARG A 45 -22.81 -6.24 19.27
CA ARG A 45 -23.79 -5.40 18.56
C ARG A 45 -24.81 -6.22 17.79
N TYR A 46 -24.35 -7.28 17.14
CA TYR A 46 -25.21 -8.20 16.41
C TYR A 46 -26.19 -8.92 17.35
N LYS A 47 -25.69 -9.40 18.50
CA LYS A 47 -26.52 -10.02 19.54
C LYS A 47 -27.58 -9.07 20.09
N SER A 48 -27.24 -7.80 20.36
CA SER A 48 -28.22 -6.82 20.83
C SER A 48 -29.28 -6.51 19.77
N ALA A 49 -28.89 -6.36 18.50
CA ALA A 49 -29.83 -6.10 17.42
C ALA A 49 -30.86 -7.23 17.24
N LEU A 50 -30.42 -8.49 17.36
CA LEU A 50 -31.32 -9.64 17.35
C LEU A 50 -32.31 -9.63 18.51
N ALA A 51 -31.87 -9.22 19.70
CA ALA A 51 -32.75 -9.12 20.87
C ALA A 51 -33.84 -8.04 20.68
N ASP A 52 -33.51 -6.97 19.97
CA ASP A 52 -34.42 -5.85 19.69
C ASP A 52 -35.33 -6.09 18.47
N GLY A 53 -35.26 -7.27 17.84
CA GLY A 53 -36.07 -7.62 16.66
C GLY A 53 -35.66 -6.91 15.36
N TRP A 54 -34.52 -6.21 15.37
CA TRP A 54 -33.98 -5.58 14.17
C TRP A 54 -33.22 -6.61 13.33
N ILE A 55 -33.65 -6.78 12.08
CA ILE A 55 -32.83 -7.46 11.07
C ILE A 55 -31.71 -6.49 10.70
N TYR A 56 -30.53 -6.67 11.29
CA TYR A 56 -29.37 -5.86 10.99
C TYR A 56 -29.00 -6.09 9.51
N PRO A 57 -29.03 -5.07 8.61
CA PRO A 57 -28.87 -5.27 7.16
C PRO A 57 -27.49 -5.82 6.74
N ILE A 58 -26.53 -5.92 7.66
CA ILE A 58 -25.28 -6.67 7.48
C ILE A 58 -25.52 -8.20 7.35
N MET A 59 -26.73 -8.68 7.66
CA MET A 59 -27.14 -10.09 7.61
C MET A 59 -27.23 -10.74 6.22
N VAL A 60 -26.84 -10.09 5.12
CA VAL A 60 -27.05 -10.67 3.77
C VAL A 60 -25.79 -11.27 3.14
N THR A 61 -24.58 -10.98 3.62
CA THR A 61 -23.38 -11.34 2.83
C THR A 61 -22.56 -12.52 3.34
N GLY A 62 -22.83 -13.06 4.54
CA GLY A 62 -22.03 -14.18 5.09
C GLY A 62 -20.55 -13.84 5.26
N ASP A 63 -20.21 -12.55 5.33
CA ASP A 63 -18.85 -12.09 5.13
C ASP A 63 -18.28 -11.46 6.40
N LEU A 64 -17.22 -12.05 6.94
CA LEU A 64 -16.43 -11.46 8.03
C LEU A 64 -15.95 -10.03 7.67
N LEU A 65 -15.83 -9.71 6.38
CA LEU A 65 -15.55 -8.36 5.87
C LEU A 65 -16.60 -7.33 6.27
N ALA A 66 -17.85 -7.73 6.53
CA ALA A 66 -18.88 -6.78 6.94
C ALA A 66 -18.58 -6.15 8.32
N PHE A 67 -17.76 -6.84 9.11
CA PHE A 67 -17.22 -6.38 10.39
C PHE A 67 -15.88 -5.65 10.26
N HIS A 68 -15.25 -5.68 9.08
CA HIS A 68 -13.96 -5.04 8.83
C HIS A 68 -14.11 -3.58 8.43
N LYS A 69 -13.64 -2.68 9.28
CA LYS A 69 -13.66 -1.23 9.06
C LYS A 69 -12.57 -0.83 8.05
N PRO A 70 -12.87 0.00 7.02
CA PRO A 70 -11.89 0.39 6.00
C PRO A 70 -10.62 1.02 6.60
N GLU A 71 -10.76 1.69 7.74
CA GLU A 71 -9.67 2.28 8.50
C GLU A 71 -8.64 1.23 8.92
N LEU A 72 -9.08 0.02 9.32
CA LEU A 72 -8.17 -1.06 9.72
C LEU A 72 -7.31 -1.54 8.56
N GLY A 73 -7.87 -1.67 7.36
CA GLY A 73 -7.13 -2.04 6.15
C GLY A 73 -6.06 -1.01 5.79
N LEU A 74 -6.38 0.28 5.93
CA LEU A 74 -5.44 1.38 5.72
C LEU A 74 -4.30 1.35 6.77
N PHE A 75 -4.62 1.11 8.04
CA PHE A 75 -3.62 0.97 9.10
C PHE A 75 -2.70 -0.23 8.89
N PHE A 76 -3.22 -1.39 8.47
CA PHE A 76 -2.38 -2.55 8.12
C PHE A 76 -1.41 -2.22 6.98
N THR A 77 -1.91 -1.55 5.94
CA THR A 77 -1.09 -1.10 4.81
C THR A 77 0.03 -0.18 5.30
N LEU A 78 -0.32 0.83 6.11
CA LEU A 78 0.65 1.79 6.66
C LEU A 78 1.71 1.09 7.51
N LEU A 79 1.32 0.18 8.41
CA LEU A 79 2.26 -0.56 9.25
C LEU A 79 3.23 -1.41 8.44
N VAL A 80 2.75 -2.09 7.39
CA VAL A 80 3.59 -2.91 6.52
C VAL A 80 4.54 -2.05 5.68
N VAL A 81 4.08 -0.90 5.19
CA VAL A 81 4.94 0.06 4.48
C VAL A 81 6.04 0.59 5.41
N VAL A 82 5.69 1.01 6.63
CA VAL A 82 6.67 1.47 7.62
C VAL A 82 7.67 0.36 7.94
N MET A 83 7.18 -0.86 8.20
CA MET A 83 8.04 -2.02 8.48
C MET A 83 9.04 -2.26 7.34
N ALA A 84 8.59 -2.33 6.08
CA ALA A 84 9.45 -2.55 4.93
C ALA A 84 10.45 -1.41 4.71
N ALA A 85 9.98 -0.16 4.79
CA ALA A 85 10.80 1.03 4.60
C ALA A 85 11.92 1.11 5.64
N VAL A 86 11.63 0.72 6.88
CA VAL A 86 12.59 0.71 7.98
C VAL A 86 13.55 -0.48 7.87
N MET A 87 13.06 -1.69 7.61
CA MET A 87 13.89 -2.90 7.47
C MET A 87 14.98 -2.78 6.39
N ILE A 88 14.68 -2.07 5.29
CA ILE A 88 15.62 -1.82 4.19
C ILE A 88 16.37 -0.50 4.37
N GLY A 89 15.70 0.55 4.85
CA GLY A 89 16.24 1.90 4.91
C GLY A 89 17.17 2.18 6.09
N GLN A 90 16.96 1.54 7.27
CA GLN A 90 17.75 1.82 8.47
C GLN A 90 19.25 1.60 8.30
N GLU A 91 19.64 0.56 7.56
CA GLU A 91 21.05 0.24 7.36
C GLU A 91 21.79 1.29 6.52
N ARG A 92 21.04 1.98 5.65
CA ARG A 92 21.55 3.08 4.84
C ARG A 92 21.63 4.35 5.65
N ASP A 93 20.58 4.66 6.40
CA ASP A 93 20.53 5.87 7.24
C ASP A 93 21.58 5.84 8.36
N GLN A 94 21.91 4.66 8.89
CA GLN A 94 22.91 4.49 9.94
C GLN A 94 24.35 4.29 9.41
N GLY A 95 24.56 4.29 8.08
CA GLY A 95 25.87 4.06 7.48
C GLY A 95 26.45 2.64 7.68
N THR A 96 25.69 1.73 8.32
CA THR A 96 26.10 0.35 8.60
C THR A 96 26.07 -0.54 7.35
N PHE A 97 25.48 -0.06 6.25
CA PHE A 97 25.50 -0.74 4.96
C PHE A 97 26.92 -1.00 4.44
N GLY A 98 27.89 -0.11 4.71
CA GLY A 98 29.29 -0.34 4.37
C GLY A 98 29.91 -1.53 5.12
N LEU A 99 29.52 -1.72 6.39
CA LEU A 99 29.96 -2.85 7.21
C LEU A 99 29.34 -4.17 6.75
N LEU A 100 28.10 -4.13 6.27
CA LEU A 100 27.43 -5.29 5.67
C LEU A 100 28.08 -5.73 4.36
N LEU A 101 28.61 -4.78 3.58
CA LEU A 101 29.37 -5.10 2.36
C LEU A 101 30.75 -5.68 2.65
N ALA A 102 31.30 -5.46 3.85
CA ALA A 102 32.54 -6.09 4.29
C ALA A 102 32.33 -7.55 4.77
N MET A 103 31.08 -7.96 5.00
CA MET A 103 30.75 -9.36 5.32
C MET A 103 30.77 -10.23 4.07
N PRO A 104 31.04 -11.55 4.19
CA PRO A 104 31.12 -12.47 3.05
C PRO A 104 29.72 -12.87 2.51
N TYR A 105 28.78 -11.94 2.44
CA TYR A 105 27.41 -12.15 1.98
C TYR A 105 27.13 -11.34 0.72
N SER A 106 26.41 -11.94 -0.24
CA SER A 106 26.00 -11.19 -1.43
C SER A 106 24.86 -10.21 -1.11
N ARG A 107 24.79 -9.07 -1.81
CA ARG A 107 23.69 -8.10 -1.66
C ARG A 107 22.32 -8.76 -1.85
N ARG A 108 22.23 -9.74 -2.76
CA ARG A 108 21.00 -10.51 -3.03
C ARG A 108 20.62 -11.42 -1.87
N GLU A 109 21.59 -12.05 -1.22
CA GLU A 109 21.33 -12.85 -0.01
C GLU A 109 20.79 -11.97 1.12
N VAL A 110 21.39 -10.80 1.36
CA VAL A 110 20.90 -9.88 2.40
C VAL A 110 19.44 -9.50 2.14
N LEU A 111 19.11 -9.09 0.92
CA LEU A 111 17.73 -8.75 0.56
C LEU A 111 16.78 -9.95 0.67
N TYR A 112 17.22 -11.15 0.28
CA TYR A 112 16.43 -12.38 0.40
C TYR A 112 16.04 -12.68 1.85
N HIS A 113 16.99 -12.62 2.77
CA HIS A 113 16.71 -12.89 4.18
C HIS A 113 15.80 -11.84 4.81
N LYS A 114 15.99 -10.56 4.48
CA LYS A 114 15.08 -9.49 4.92
C LYS A 114 13.67 -9.66 4.37
N PHE A 115 13.57 -10.04 3.09
CA PHE A 115 12.29 -10.29 2.45
C PHE A 115 11.55 -11.47 3.09
N LEU A 116 12.25 -12.59 3.28
CA LEU A 116 11.70 -13.79 3.92
C LEU A 116 11.26 -13.50 5.37
N LEU A 117 12.05 -12.73 6.12
CA LEU A 117 11.69 -12.32 7.48
C LEU A 117 10.40 -11.49 7.47
N GLY A 118 10.31 -10.46 6.62
CA GLY A 118 9.11 -9.62 6.55
C GLY A 118 7.86 -10.38 6.13
N LEU A 119 7.95 -11.29 5.15
CA LEU A 119 6.86 -12.19 4.81
C LEU A 119 6.48 -13.11 5.96
N GLY A 120 7.48 -13.68 6.66
CA GLY A 120 7.27 -14.52 7.83
C GLY A 120 6.53 -13.79 8.96
N ILE A 121 6.85 -12.51 9.18
CA ILE A 121 6.16 -11.64 10.14
C ILE A 121 4.68 -11.47 9.76
N ILE A 122 4.38 -11.19 8.49
CA ILE A 122 3.00 -11.02 8.01
C ILE A 122 2.19 -12.32 8.19
N VAL A 123 2.76 -13.45 7.75
CA VAL A 123 2.11 -14.76 7.84
C VAL A 123 1.91 -15.16 9.31
N ALA A 124 2.89 -14.94 10.17
CA ALA A 124 2.77 -15.26 11.59
C ALA A 124 1.70 -14.40 12.29
N ALA A 125 1.69 -13.08 12.04
CA ALA A 125 0.73 -12.18 12.66
C ALA A 125 -0.72 -12.51 12.28
N PHE A 126 -1.01 -12.70 10.99
CA PHE A 126 -2.35 -13.06 10.55
C PHE A 126 -2.71 -14.51 10.87
N GLY A 127 -1.75 -15.43 10.86
CA GLY A 127 -1.99 -16.84 11.19
C GLY A 127 -2.36 -17.02 12.66
N VAL A 128 -1.62 -16.37 13.57
CA VAL A 128 -1.96 -16.37 14.99
C VAL A 128 -3.26 -15.62 15.25
N ASN A 129 -3.49 -14.48 14.61
CA ASN A 129 -4.77 -13.77 14.76
C ASN A 129 -5.97 -14.62 14.29
N ALA A 130 -5.84 -15.33 13.16
CA ALA A 130 -6.88 -16.24 12.68
C ALA A 130 -7.16 -17.39 13.68
N LEU A 131 -6.11 -17.92 14.32
CA LEU A 131 -6.25 -18.92 15.39
C LEU A 131 -6.99 -18.34 16.61
N VAL A 132 -6.63 -17.13 17.04
CA VAL A 132 -7.32 -16.44 18.15
C VAL A 132 -8.79 -16.20 17.81
N MET A 133 -9.09 -15.67 16.64
CA MET A 133 -10.46 -15.44 16.18
C MET A 133 -11.26 -16.75 16.06
N SER A 134 -10.64 -17.83 15.60
CA SER A 134 -11.26 -19.17 15.55
C SER A 134 -11.57 -19.70 16.96
N GLY A 135 -10.65 -19.48 17.92
CA GLY A 135 -10.87 -19.82 19.32
C GLY A 135 -12.03 -19.02 19.94
N LEU A 136 -12.13 -17.72 19.63
CA LEU A 136 -13.25 -16.88 20.06
C LEU A 136 -14.58 -17.35 19.48
N TYR A 137 -14.59 -17.75 18.20
CA TYR A 137 -15.77 -18.31 17.54
C TYR A 137 -16.30 -19.55 18.29
N TRP A 138 -15.42 -20.51 18.60
CA TRP A 138 -15.82 -21.71 19.36
C TRP A 138 -16.19 -21.44 20.82
N GLY A 139 -15.65 -20.37 21.41
CA GLY A 139 -15.99 -19.94 22.78
C GLY A 139 -17.42 -19.39 22.94
N HIS A 140 -18.13 -19.12 21.85
CA HIS A 140 -19.48 -18.53 21.86
C HIS A 140 -20.53 -19.34 21.08
N PRO A 141 -20.78 -20.62 21.41
CA PRO A 141 -21.68 -21.49 20.65
C PRO A 141 -23.17 -21.06 20.68
N GLY A 142 -23.55 -20.15 21.59
CA GLY A 142 -24.93 -19.67 21.75
C GLY A 142 -25.27 -18.37 21.00
N VAL A 143 -24.33 -17.82 20.21
CA VAL A 143 -24.58 -16.64 19.36
C VAL A 143 -24.77 -17.14 17.93
N PRO A 144 -25.85 -16.76 17.23
CA PRO A 144 -26.01 -17.12 15.82
C PRO A 144 -25.02 -16.30 14.97
N ILE A 145 -23.79 -16.80 14.82
CA ILE A 145 -22.73 -16.10 14.08
C ILE A 145 -23.01 -16.22 12.57
N PRO A 146 -23.02 -15.12 11.79
CA PRO A 146 -23.40 -15.15 10.38
C PRO A 146 -22.29 -15.63 9.42
N PHE A 147 -21.20 -16.20 9.93
CA PHE A 147 -20.04 -16.65 9.15
C PHE A 147 -19.46 -17.94 9.75
N GLU A 148 -18.69 -18.66 8.94
CA GLU A 148 -18.00 -19.89 9.32
C GLU A 148 -16.53 -19.64 9.67
N VAL A 149 -15.89 -20.64 10.29
CA VAL A 149 -14.43 -20.60 10.55
C VAL A 149 -13.64 -20.48 9.25
N ALA A 150 -14.15 -21.05 8.14
CA ALA A 150 -13.54 -20.91 6.82
C ALA A 150 -13.40 -19.44 6.39
N ASP A 151 -14.37 -18.59 6.74
CA ASP A 151 -14.37 -17.16 6.39
C ASP A 151 -13.28 -16.39 7.15
N ILE A 152 -12.98 -16.80 8.39
CA ILE A 152 -11.86 -16.25 9.18
C ILE A 152 -10.53 -16.49 8.47
N TRP A 153 -10.32 -17.73 7.99
CA TRP A 153 -9.09 -18.09 7.29
C TRP A 153 -9.01 -17.48 5.88
N ALA A 154 -10.13 -17.38 5.17
CA ALA A 154 -10.19 -16.67 3.90
C ALA A 154 -9.87 -15.18 4.07
N TRP A 155 -10.38 -14.53 5.13
CA TRP A 155 -10.04 -13.16 5.48
C TRP A 155 -8.55 -13.01 5.81
N ALA A 156 -7.98 -13.93 6.59
CA ALA A 156 -6.56 -13.90 6.94
C ALA A 156 -5.67 -14.07 5.70
N LEU A 157 -5.97 -15.06 4.86
CA LEU A 157 -5.25 -15.33 3.62
C LEU A 157 -5.28 -14.13 2.67
N ARG A 158 -6.44 -13.49 2.50
CA ARG A 158 -6.56 -12.26 1.68
C ARG A 158 -5.61 -11.17 2.18
N ASN A 159 -5.64 -10.87 3.48
CA ASN A 159 -4.78 -9.85 4.05
C ASN A 159 -3.30 -10.23 3.90
N MET A 160 -2.93 -11.50 4.11
CA MET A 160 -1.57 -11.98 3.90
C MET A 160 -1.09 -11.75 2.46
N VAL A 161 -1.90 -12.12 1.45
CA VAL A 161 -1.53 -11.99 0.03
C VAL A 161 -1.41 -10.53 -0.38
N VAL A 162 -2.39 -9.69 -0.01
CA VAL A 162 -2.38 -8.25 -0.34
C VAL A 162 -1.21 -7.55 0.35
N LEU A 163 -0.98 -7.82 1.64
CA LEU A 163 0.12 -7.20 2.38
C LEU A 163 1.49 -7.74 1.97
N ALA A 164 1.58 -8.99 1.52
CA ALA A 164 2.81 -9.52 0.91
C ALA A 164 3.18 -8.74 -0.37
N PHE A 165 2.20 -8.42 -1.22
CA PHE A 165 2.42 -7.53 -2.35
C PHE A 165 2.87 -6.13 -1.90
N VAL A 166 2.14 -5.52 -0.96
CA VAL A 166 2.48 -4.18 -0.42
C VAL A 166 3.92 -4.17 0.10
N PHE A 167 4.30 -5.20 0.86
CA PHE A 167 5.64 -5.39 1.38
C PHE A 167 6.68 -5.51 0.24
N ALA A 168 6.46 -6.38 -0.74
CA ALA A 168 7.35 -6.55 -1.89
C ALA A 168 7.50 -5.26 -2.71
N PHE A 169 6.41 -4.53 -2.90
CA PHE A 169 6.38 -3.26 -3.59
C PHE A 169 7.15 -2.18 -2.81
N THR A 170 6.95 -2.08 -1.49
CA THR A 170 7.74 -1.16 -0.66
C THR A 170 9.21 -1.53 -0.64
N VAL A 171 9.56 -2.82 -0.65
CA VAL A 171 10.96 -3.26 -0.81
C VAL A 171 11.52 -2.79 -2.15
N LEU A 172 10.77 -2.95 -3.26
CA LEU A 172 11.15 -2.43 -4.58
C LEU A 172 11.40 -0.91 -4.55
N ILE A 173 10.46 -0.12 -4.03
CA ILE A 173 10.61 1.33 -3.89
C ILE A 173 11.79 1.67 -2.98
N SER A 174 12.02 0.89 -1.93
CA SER A 174 13.18 1.05 -1.05
C SER A 174 14.49 0.80 -1.78
N THR A 175 14.52 -0.01 -2.85
CA THR A 175 15.73 -0.14 -3.67
C THR A 175 16.00 1.11 -4.51
N LEU A 176 14.98 1.92 -4.79
CA LEU A 176 15.06 3.12 -5.63
C LEU A 176 15.31 4.41 -4.83
N SER A 177 14.93 4.46 -3.55
CA SER A 177 15.10 5.63 -2.68
C SER A 177 16.25 5.43 -1.67
N GLY A 178 16.95 6.54 -1.39
CA GLY A 178 18.18 6.54 -0.60
C GLY A 178 17.97 6.75 0.91
N THR A 179 16.73 6.95 1.37
CA THR A 179 16.40 7.17 2.80
C THR A 179 15.18 6.38 3.26
N SER A 180 15.14 5.96 4.53
CA SER A 180 13.99 5.19 5.06
C SER A 180 12.66 5.97 5.00
N VAL A 181 12.68 7.26 5.34
CA VAL A 181 11.48 8.13 5.29
C VAL A 181 10.99 8.31 3.86
N GLY A 182 11.91 8.55 2.92
CA GLY A 182 11.59 8.66 1.50
C GLY A 182 10.95 7.39 0.95
N ASN A 183 11.46 6.21 1.35
CA ASN A 183 10.91 4.92 0.95
C ASN A 183 9.43 4.78 1.36
N GLY A 184 9.10 5.12 2.61
CA GLY A 184 7.74 5.00 3.13
C GLY A 184 6.76 5.93 2.43
N ILE A 185 7.12 7.22 2.30
CA ILE A 185 6.27 8.23 1.62
C ILE A 185 6.07 7.85 0.16
N LEU A 186 7.15 7.53 -0.56
CA LEU A 186 7.10 7.21 -1.98
C LEU A 186 6.29 5.93 -2.25
N SER A 187 6.41 4.93 -1.36
CA SER A 187 5.61 3.70 -1.46
C SER A 187 4.13 3.96 -1.27
N MET A 188 3.75 4.76 -0.26
CA MET A 188 2.34 5.14 -0.06
C MET A 188 1.79 5.89 -1.27
N ILE A 189 2.53 6.87 -1.79
CA ILE A 189 2.11 7.62 -2.97
C ILE A 189 1.87 6.68 -4.14
N PHE A 190 2.83 5.81 -4.49
CA PHE A 190 2.68 4.93 -5.66
C PHE A 190 1.65 3.82 -5.47
N LEU A 191 1.43 3.33 -4.25
CA LEU A 191 0.39 2.33 -3.98
C LEU A 191 -1.01 2.89 -4.19
N PHE A 192 -1.26 4.14 -3.80
CA PHE A 192 -2.54 4.84 -3.95
C PHE A 192 -2.62 5.72 -5.21
N PHE A 193 -1.55 5.74 -6.01
CA PHE A 193 -1.47 6.55 -7.22
C PHE A 193 -2.58 6.21 -8.24
N PRO A 194 -2.93 4.94 -8.52
CA PRO A 194 -3.92 4.64 -9.54
C PRO A 194 -5.30 5.24 -9.23
N ILE A 195 -5.83 5.03 -8.03
CA ILE A 195 -7.11 5.62 -7.61
C ILE A 195 -7.05 7.15 -7.54
N GLY A 196 -5.92 7.72 -7.12
CA GLY A 196 -5.71 9.16 -7.09
C GLY A 196 -5.80 9.79 -8.48
N VAL A 197 -5.08 9.22 -9.46
CA VAL A 197 -5.07 9.74 -10.83
C VAL A 197 -6.41 9.53 -11.53
N THR A 198 -7.06 8.37 -11.38
CA THR A 198 -8.39 8.17 -11.98
C THR A 198 -9.42 9.11 -11.37
N GLY A 199 -9.37 9.36 -10.06
CA GLY A 199 -10.25 10.33 -9.40
C GLY A 199 -10.02 11.75 -9.92
N LEU A 200 -8.76 12.15 -10.12
CA LEU A 200 -8.43 13.44 -10.73
C LEU A 200 -8.90 13.53 -12.18
N ILE A 201 -8.75 12.47 -12.98
CA ILE A 201 -9.26 12.45 -14.37
C ILE A 201 -10.78 12.64 -14.38
N VAL A 202 -11.50 11.91 -13.52
CA VAL A 202 -12.96 12.00 -13.42
C VAL A 202 -13.42 13.40 -13.02
N ALA A 203 -12.80 13.99 -12.00
CA ALA A 203 -13.08 15.37 -11.58
C ALA A 203 -12.89 16.38 -12.72
N ASN A 204 -11.88 16.16 -13.57
CA ASN A 204 -11.68 16.99 -14.75
C ASN A 204 -12.70 16.68 -15.85
N LEU A 205 -13.07 15.41 -16.11
CA LEU A 205 -14.10 15.08 -17.10
C LEU A 205 -15.46 15.73 -16.77
N GLU A 206 -15.83 15.75 -15.49
CA GLU A 206 -17.02 16.45 -15.00
C GLU A 206 -16.93 17.95 -15.28
N LEU A 207 -15.76 18.56 -15.06
CA LEU A 207 -15.50 19.96 -15.39
C LEU A 207 -15.64 20.25 -16.89
N TRP A 208 -15.18 19.33 -17.75
CA TRP A 208 -15.31 19.43 -19.21
C TRP A 208 -16.73 19.11 -19.71
N GLN A 209 -17.71 18.98 -18.80
CA GLN A 209 -19.10 18.63 -19.09
C GLN A 209 -19.27 17.30 -19.84
N VAL A 210 -18.29 16.39 -19.71
CA VAL A 210 -18.39 15.03 -20.24
C VAL A 210 -19.23 14.21 -19.27
N HIS A 211 -20.55 14.36 -19.36
CA HIS A 211 -21.52 13.72 -18.48
C HIS A 211 -21.84 12.28 -18.95
N ASN A 212 -20.83 11.41 -18.98
CA ASN A 212 -21.04 10.00 -19.24
C ASN A 212 -20.75 9.19 -17.97
N TYR A 213 -21.82 8.80 -17.29
CA TYR A 213 -21.77 8.02 -16.05
C TYR A 213 -21.03 6.68 -16.21
N GLU A 214 -21.19 6.00 -17.35
CA GLU A 214 -20.50 4.73 -17.58
C GLU A 214 -18.99 4.92 -17.68
N ILE A 215 -18.53 5.98 -18.36
CA ILE A 215 -17.10 6.29 -18.48
C ILE A 215 -16.51 6.64 -17.11
N THR A 216 -17.19 7.48 -16.31
CA THR A 216 -16.69 7.88 -15.00
C THR A 216 -16.67 6.70 -14.02
N ALA A 217 -17.73 5.89 -13.99
CA ALA A 217 -17.79 4.68 -13.17
C ALA A 217 -16.70 3.68 -13.55
N ASN A 218 -16.49 3.42 -14.84
CA ASN A 218 -15.46 2.50 -15.32
C ASN A 218 -14.04 3.00 -14.99
N LEU A 219 -13.77 4.30 -15.10
CA LEU A 219 -12.47 4.88 -14.74
C LEU A 219 -12.18 4.72 -13.25
N LEU A 220 -13.15 5.00 -12.38
CA LEU A 220 -12.99 4.80 -10.93
C LEU A 220 -12.79 3.31 -10.60
N HIS A 221 -13.55 2.42 -11.25
CA HIS A 221 -13.42 0.97 -11.05
C HIS A 221 -12.05 0.43 -11.49
N ILE A 222 -11.50 0.94 -12.59
CA ILE A 222 -10.12 0.60 -13.00
C ILE A 222 -9.11 1.12 -11.97
N GLY A 223 -9.31 2.33 -11.47
CA GLY A 223 -8.45 2.94 -10.45
C GLY A 223 -8.45 2.17 -9.13
N THR A 224 -9.61 1.73 -8.67
CA THR A 224 -9.75 0.90 -7.45
C THR A 224 -9.12 -0.47 -7.66
N LEU A 225 -9.32 -1.12 -8.81
CA LEU A 225 -8.73 -2.42 -9.14
C LEU A 225 -7.19 -2.40 -9.22
N LEU A 226 -6.61 -1.32 -9.75
CA LEU A 226 -5.15 -1.16 -9.80
C LEU A 226 -4.52 -0.77 -8.45
N THR A 227 -5.31 -0.21 -7.53
CA THR A 227 -4.84 0.21 -6.20
C THR A 227 -4.84 -0.98 -5.25
N VAL A 228 -3.76 -1.75 -5.18
CA VAL A 228 -3.74 -3.02 -4.43
C VAL A 228 -4.19 -2.93 -2.95
N PRO A 229 -3.94 -1.86 -2.18
CA PRO A 229 -4.52 -1.73 -0.83
C PRO A 229 -6.06 -1.72 -0.80
N SER A 230 -6.73 -1.39 -1.91
CA SER A 230 -8.20 -1.38 -2.01
C SER A 230 -8.81 -2.77 -1.73
N TYR A 231 -8.12 -3.87 -2.06
CA TYR A 231 -8.61 -5.23 -1.84
C TYR A 231 -8.79 -5.61 -0.35
N ILE A 232 -8.27 -4.79 0.58
CA ILE A 232 -8.49 -4.95 2.03
C ILE A 232 -9.22 -3.74 2.66
N ILE A 233 -9.49 -2.68 1.88
CA ILE A 233 -10.15 -1.45 2.32
C ILE A 233 -11.60 -1.39 1.78
N ASP A 234 -11.80 -1.70 0.50
CA ASP A 234 -13.08 -1.66 -0.20
C ASP A 234 -13.68 -3.06 -0.36
N ARG A 235 -14.91 -3.21 0.13
CA ARG A 235 -15.66 -4.47 0.12
C ARG A 235 -16.21 -4.79 -1.28
N ASN A 236 -16.46 -3.79 -2.11
CA ASN A 236 -17.17 -3.94 -3.38
C ASN A 236 -16.35 -4.68 -4.45
N ILE A 237 -15.03 -4.68 -4.32
CA ILE A 237 -14.12 -5.31 -5.28
C ILE A 237 -14.26 -6.84 -5.26
N ILE A 238 -14.68 -7.40 -4.13
CA ILE A 238 -14.62 -8.83 -3.83
C ILE A 238 -15.76 -9.59 -4.50
N HIS A 239 -16.95 -8.99 -4.60
CA HIS A 239 -18.10 -9.61 -5.25
C HIS A 239 -17.99 -9.64 -6.79
N SER A 240 -17.08 -8.86 -7.35
CA SER A 240 -16.96 -8.67 -8.80
C SER A 240 -16.08 -9.72 -9.50
N TYR A 241 -15.20 -10.43 -8.77
CA TYR A 241 -14.20 -11.32 -9.37
C TYR A 241 -13.98 -12.63 -8.60
N PRO A 242 -13.67 -13.76 -9.29
CA PRO A 242 -13.32 -15.00 -8.61
C PRO A 242 -12.06 -14.85 -7.75
N LEU A 243 -12.18 -15.17 -6.45
CA LEU A 243 -11.10 -15.03 -5.46
C LEU A 243 -9.80 -15.74 -5.88
N ALA A 244 -9.91 -16.95 -6.45
CA ALA A 244 -8.75 -17.73 -6.88
C ALA A 244 -7.93 -17.01 -7.97
N TYR A 245 -8.61 -16.39 -8.94
CA TYR A 245 -7.94 -15.64 -10.00
C TYR A 245 -7.21 -14.43 -9.42
N MET A 246 -7.87 -13.66 -8.55
CA MET A 246 -7.27 -12.50 -7.89
C MET A 246 -6.00 -12.88 -7.10
N TYR A 247 -6.05 -13.95 -6.30
CA TYR A 247 -4.88 -14.39 -5.51
C TYR A 247 -3.74 -14.88 -6.39
N THR A 248 -4.02 -15.66 -7.43
CA THR A 248 -2.96 -16.13 -8.35
C THR A 248 -2.26 -14.96 -9.02
N VAL A 249 -3.00 -13.97 -9.52
CA VAL A 249 -2.43 -12.77 -10.14
C VAL A 249 -1.60 -11.98 -9.14
N LEU A 250 -2.10 -11.71 -7.93
CA LEU A 250 -1.36 -10.97 -6.91
C LEU A 250 -0.07 -11.67 -6.48
N ILE A 251 -0.09 -12.99 -6.32
CA ILE A 251 1.11 -13.78 -6.00
C ILE A 251 2.14 -13.68 -7.13
N LEU A 252 1.72 -13.84 -8.39
CA LEU A 252 2.61 -13.72 -9.55
C LEU A 252 3.23 -12.32 -9.64
N ILE A 253 2.44 -11.27 -9.45
CA ILE A 253 2.94 -9.90 -9.46
C ILE A 253 3.90 -9.67 -8.27
N THR A 254 3.60 -10.20 -7.08
CA THR A 254 4.47 -10.11 -5.89
C THR A 254 5.83 -10.75 -6.14
N LEU A 255 5.85 -11.92 -6.78
CA LEU A 255 7.09 -12.57 -7.20
C LEU A 255 7.84 -11.72 -8.23
N GLY A 256 7.14 -11.19 -9.24
CA GLY A 256 7.73 -10.30 -10.24
C GLY A 256 8.35 -9.03 -9.65
N THR A 257 7.63 -8.35 -8.75
CA THR A 257 8.12 -7.13 -8.09
C THR A 257 9.32 -7.42 -7.19
N TYR A 258 9.31 -8.56 -6.49
CA TYR A 258 10.45 -9.00 -5.69
C TYR A 258 11.69 -9.31 -6.55
N GLN A 259 11.54 -10.01 -7.68
CA GLN A 259 12.66 -10.30 -8.58
C GLN A 259 13.25 -9.01 -9.17
N LEU A 260 12.40 -8.04 -9.52
CA LEU A 260 12.84 -6.72 -9.96
C LEU A 260 13.59 -5.99 -8.84
N ALA A 261 13.11 -6.06 -7.60
CA ALA A 261 13.80 -5.47 -6.44
C ALA A 261 15.19 -6.10 -6.25
N GLN A 262 15.31 -7.43 -6.35
CA GLN A 262 16.60 -8.14 -6.28
C GLN A 262 17.57 -7.70 -7.37
N TYR A 263 17.07 -7.52 -8.59
CA TYR A 263 17.87 -7.07 -9.73
C TYR A 263 18.40 -5.64 -9.52
N LEU A 264 17.53 -4.72 -9.12
CA LEU A 264 17.90 -3.31 -8.87
C LEU A 264 18.81 -3.18 -7.66
N PHE A 265 18.51 -3.88 -6.56
CA PHE A 265 19.32 -3.83 -5.34
C PHE A 265 20.77 -4.27 -5.57
N ALA A 266 20.97 -5.30 -6.40
CA ALA A 266 22.31 -5.76 -6.77
C ALA A 266 23.11 -4.69 -7.53
N ARG A 267 22.44 -3.81 -8.28
CA ARG A 267 23.05 -2.76 -9.11
C ARG A 267 23.08 -1.38 -8.45
N ASN A 268 22.65 -1.26 -7.20
CA ASN A 268 22.54 0.04 -6.54
C ASN A 268 23.91 0.72 -6.39
N PRO A 269 24.07 1.96 -6.94
CA PRO A 269 25.27 2.75 -6.74
C PRO A 269 25.32 3.21 -5.28
N MET A 270 26.47 3.00 -4.64
CA MET A 270 26.68 3.33 -3.23
C MET A 270 26.88 4.82 -2.98
N GLU A 271 27.17 5.57 -4.04
CA GLU A 271 27.56 6.99 -4.02
C GLU A 271 26.38 7.94 -3.79
N HIS A 272 25.15 7.48 -4.01
CA HIS A 272 23.93 8.29 -3.86
C HIS A 272 23.08 7.88 -2.63
N ASN A 273 23.68 7.18 -1.66
CA ASN A 273 23.03 6.88 -0.38
C ASN A 273 22.74 8.19 0.37
N GLY A 274 21.48 8.43 0.77
CA GLY A 274 21.03 9.67 1.43
C GLY A 274 20.21 10.63 0.57
N GLU A 275 20.29 10.52 -0.77
CA GLU A 275 19.40 11.26 -1.68
C GLU A 275 17.96 10.70 -1.66
N VAL A 276 16.98 11.53 -2.02
CA VAL A 276 15.55 11.09 -2.13
C VAL A 276 15.41 9.97 -3.16
N LEU A 277 16.19 10.03 -4.24
CA LEU A 277 16.18 9.07 -5.33
C LEU A 277 17.61 8.64 -5.61
N MET A 278 17.89 7.34 -5.59
CA MET A 278 19.22 6.80 -5.85
C MET A 278 19.58 6.78 -7.34
N PHE A 279 18.57 6.86 -8.22
CA PHE A 279 18.76 6.83 -9.67
C PHE A 279 18.43 8.18 -10.29
N SER A 280 19.43 8.82 -10.89
CA SER A 280 19.28 10.10 -11.61
C SER A 280 18.29 10.00 -12.78
N GLY A 281 18.18 8.84 -13.44
CA GLY A 281 17.20 8.62 -14.51
C GLY A 281 15.75 8.66 -14.03
N PHE A 282 15.48 8.32 -12.77
CA PHE A 282 14.12 8.32 -12.22
C PHE A 282 13.66 9.72 -11.78
N GLU A 283 14.59 10.67 -11.66
CA GLU A 283 14.31 12.06 -11.30
C GLU A 283 13.36 12.74 -12.28
N TRP A 284 13.55 12.52 -13.58
CA TRP A 284 12.70 13.11 -14.62
C TRP A 284 11.27 12.55 -14.57
N PHE A 285 11.13 11.23 -14.39
CA PHE A 285 9.82 10.58 -14.25
C PHE A 285 9.06 11.11 -13.03
N PHE A 286 9.75 11.27 -11.89
CA PHE A 286 9.15 11.81 -10.69
C PHE A 286 8.69 13.27 -10.87
N LYS A 287 9.52 14.13 -11.47
CA LYS A 287 9.15 15.53 -11.78
C LYS A 287 7.92 15.61 -12.67
N LEU A 288 7.88 14.80 -13.73
CA LEU A 288 6.75 14.74 -14.65
C LEU A 288 5.48 14.28 -13.94
N GLY A 289 5.56 13.18 -13.19
CA GLY A 289 4.41 12.65 -12.45
C GLY A 289 3.82 13.67 -11.47
N VAL A 290 4.68 14.32 -10.67
CA VAL A 290 4.24 15.36 -9.73
C VAL A 290 3.63 16.55 -10.47
N ALA A 291 4.27 17.06 -11.53
CA ALA A 291 3.76 18.19 -12.30
C ALA A 291 2.37 17.90 -12.91
N VAL A 292 2.19 16.72 -13.50
CA VAL A 292 0.90 16.31 -14.09
C VAL A 292 -0.18 16.16 -13.02
N CYS A 293 0.13 15.51 -11.89
CA CYS A 293 -0.84 15.32 -10.80
C CYS A 293 -1.30 16.65 -10.21
N PHE A 294 -0.37 17.58 -9.95
CA PHE A 294 -0.74 18.89 -9.43
C PHE A 294 -1.46 19.75 -10.47
N ALA A 295 -1.11 19.65 -11.76
CA ALA A 295 -1.88 20.29 -12.82
C ALA A 295 -3.33 19.78 -12.82
N LEU A 296 -3.53 18.46 -12.73
CA LEU A 296 -4.87 17.86 -12.67
C LEU A 296 -5.63 18.21 -11.37
N LEU A 297 -4.95 18.47 -10.26
CA LEU A 297 -5.57 18.79 -8.97
C LEU A 297 -5.94 20.28 -8.84
N VAL A 298 -5.09 21.19 -9.32
CA VAL A 298 -5.29 22.63 -9.14
C VAL A 298 -6.47 23.14 -9.97
N VAL A 299 -6.69 22.60 -11.17
CA VAL A 299 -7.74 23.11 -12.07
C VAL A 299 -9.16 22.94 -11.49
N PRO A 300 -9.59 21.76 -11.03
CA PRO A 300 -10.89 21.60 -10.39
C PRO A 300 -11.07 22.52 -9.18
N ILE A 301 -10.02 22.68 -8.35
CA ILE A 301 -10.08 23.50 -7.13
C ILE A 301 -10.16 24.99 -7.48
N ALA A 302 -9.33 25.48 -8.40
CA ALA A 302 -9.31 26.88 -8.78
C ALA A 302 -10.66 27.34 -9.34
N LEU A 303 -11.34 26.45 -10.07
CA LEU A 303 -12.62 26.72 -10.70
C LEU A 303 -13.81 26.68 -9.73
N LEU A 304 -13.66 26.08 -8.53
CA LEU A 304 -14.63 26.23 -7.43
C LEU A 304 -14.56 27.62 -6.78
N VAL A 305 -13.39 28.29 -6.84
CA VAL A 305 -13.15 29.59 -6.20
C VAL A 305 -13.54 30.77 -7.11
N VAL A 306 -13.51 30.58 -8.44
CA VAL A 306 -13.92 31.62 -9.40
C VAL A 306 -15.45 31.64 -9.53
N PRO A 307 -16.13 32.75 -9.20
CA PRO A 307 -17.59 32.79 -9.14
C PRO A 307 -18.24 32.48 -10.49
N ILE A 308 -19.29 31.65 -10.41
CA ILE A 308 -20.07 30.96 -11.45
C ILE A 308 -20.65 31.90 -12.55
N GLY A 309 -20.54 33.22 -12.39
CA GLY A 309 -21.11 34.22 -13.31
C GLY A 309 -20.44 34.36 -14.69
N THR A 310 -19.33 33.66 -14.94
CA THR A 310 -18.59 33.71 -16.23
C THR A 310 -18.73 32.42 -17.08
N TYR A 311 -19.47 31.42 -16.60
CA TYR A 311 -19.66 30.08 -17.21
C TYR A 311 -20.67 30.04 -18.37
N ARG A 312 -20.66 31.04 -19.27
CA ARG A 312 -21.64 31.10 -20.38
C ARG A 312 -21.05 31.46 -21.74
N SER A 313 -19.74 31.68 -21.86
CA SER A 313 -19.15 32.36 -23.02
C SER A 313 -18.14 31.54 -23.84
N GLY A 314 -18.07 30.21 -23.69
CA GLY A 314 -17.27 29.35 -24.58
C GLY A 314 -15.75 29.53 -24.53
N LEU A 315 -15.25 30.46 -23.70
CA LEU A 315 -13.82 30.66 -23.36
C LEU A 315 -13.31 29.68 -22.29
N GLU A 316 -14.20 28.84 -21.77
CA GLU A 316 -13.99 27.89 -20.67
C GLU A 316 -12.83 26.89 -20.88
N PRO A 317 -12.69 26.22 -22.04
CA PRO A 317 -11.62 25.25 -22.23
C PRO A 317 -10.25 25.91 -22.33
N ALA A 318 -10.17 27.11 -22.91
CA ALA A 318 -8.92 27.84 -23.08
C ALA A 318 -8.34 28.32 -21.74
N VAL A 319 -9.20 28.82 -20.84
CA VAL A 319 -8.81 29.22 -19.49
C VAL A 319 -8.37 28.02 -18.67
N GLY A 320 -9.08 26.89 -18.77
CA GLY A 320 -8.67 25.62 -18.15
C GLY A 320 -7.26 25.19 -18.57
N VAL A 321 -6.97 25.19 -19.88
CA VAL A 321 -5.64 24.88 -20.43
C VAL A 321 -4.54 25.78 -19.85
N ILE A 322 -4.80 27.08 -19.71
CA ILE A 322 -3.85 28.00 -19.08
C ILE A 322 -3.57 27.60 -17.63
N TYR A 323 -4.60 27.29 -16.85
CA TYR A 323 -4.42 26.83 -15.46
C TYR A 323 -3.62 25.52 -15.38
N TYR A 324 -3.85 24.54 -16.27
CA TYR A 324 -3.04 23.32 -16.30
C TYR A 324 -1.57 23.61 -16.59
N LEU A 325 -1.27 24.47 -17.58
CA LEU A 325 0.10 24.81 -17.95
C LEU A 325 0.81 25.59 -16.85
N VAL A 326 0.13 26.56 -16.23
CA VAL A 326 0.69 27.36 -15.13
C VAL A 326 0.94 26.50 -13.91
N ALA A 327 -0.05 25.70 -13.47
CA ALA A 327 0.12 24.81 -12.33
C ALA A 327 1.23 23.78 -12.58
N GLY A 328 1.21 23.10 -13.73
CA GLY A 328 2.23 22.12 -14.10
C GLY A 328 3.64 22.73 -14.13
N GLY A 329 3.78 23.93 -14.72
CA GLY A 329 5.05 24.67 -14.76
C GLY A 329 5.57 25.05 -13.37
N ILE A 330 4.70 25.60 -12.50
CA ILE A 330 5.05 25.97 -11.12
C ILE A 330 5.54 24.75 -10.34
N PHE A 331 4.81 23.63 -10.38
CA PHE A 331 5.17 22.42 -9.65
C PHE A 331 6.42 21.76 -10.22
N TRP A 332 6.62 21.77 -11.54
CA TRP A 332 7.87 21.31 -12.16
C TRP A 332 9.09 22.09 -11.64
N VAL A 333 8.99 23.41 -11.57
CA VAL A 333 10.06 24.27 -11.04
C VAL A 333 10.28 24.01 -9.56
N LEU A 334 9.22 23.96 -8.75
CA LEU A 334 9.30 23.67 -7.31
C LEU A 334 10.00 22.35 -7.02
N VAL A 335 9.61 21.27 -7.69
CA VAL A 335 10.25 19.95 -7.51
C VAL A 335 11.71 19.99 -7.94
N THR A 336 12.01 20.68 -9.05
CA THR A 336 13.40 20.85 -9.50
C THR A 336 14.24 21.62 -8.49
N LEU A 337 13.69 22.65 -7.84
CA LEU A 337 14.37 23.40 -6.79
C LEU A 337 14.57 22.55 -5.53
N LEU A 338 13.56 21.81 -5.08
CA LEU A 338 13.64 20.93 -3.91
C LEU A 338 14.73 19.86 -4.07
N ILE A 339 14.79 19.22 -5.25
CA ILE A 339 15.80 18.19 -5.53
C ILE A 339 17.20 18.82 -5.57
N LYS A 340 17.36 19.99 -6.19
CA LYS A 340 18.64 20.72 -6.21
C LYS A 340 19.09 21.17 -4.81
N TRP A 341 18.16 21.61 -3.97
CA TRP A 341 18.46 22.05 -2.61
C TRP A 341 18.98 20.89 -1.77
N ARG A 342 18.32 19.73 -1.82
CA ARG A 342 18.72 18.55 -1.05
C ARG A 342 20.01 17.87 -1.54
N ARG A 343 20.44 18.08 -2.79
CA ARG A 343 21.78 17.65 -3.26
C ARG A 343 22.93 18.52 -2.76
N LYS A 344 22.63 19.73 -2.26
CA LYS A 344 23.64 20.69 -1.79
C LYS A 344 23.77 20.73 -0.26
N ALA A 345 22.75 20.25 0.45
CA ALA A 345 22.73 20.07 1.90
C ALA A 345 23.29 18.70 2.25
#